data_AF-A0A2E4DFF0-F1
#
_entry.id   AF-A0A2E4DFF0-F1
#
_cell.length_a   1.000
_cell.length_b   1.000
_cell.length_c   1.000
_cell.angle_alpha   90.00
_cell.angle_beta   90.00
_cell.angle_gamma   90.00
#
_symmetry.space_group_name_H-M   'P 1'
#
loop_
_entity.id
_entity.type
_entity.pdbx_description
1 polymer ?
#
loop_
_entity_poly.entity_id
_entity_poly.type
_entity_poly.pdbx_seq_one_letter_code
_entity_poly.pdbx_strand_id
1 'polypeptide(L)'
;MRVLVRSFICLTSVVYSLNAFAGEAERNQAKKLYTSLTGNTPNKTTADYYENQLIKNGANATALEIIESNIGFYNITLKNFFTPMSNEDGTTFAKLNDTTALLIGATRDDINFFRVFWDDIMYQFDGELIVLENGKPRPPVPDTEEYRKKAETNDWYYLADLGVSVRMYNRTKNDMYEQAEAGNIPMGNKKYFKMTQQQAYTTKEAGAIAGIFSTRGWAEAYYSAGTNRASFAFFAKNFLCKEMEELSDTTIPDFRVRRDVDRTPGGSSKTYKTFCVGCHAGQDALGGAFAYYDFVDGTMVYNAHDIVTPQGEQAVVGPVAPKINANNLFPDGKITTSDSWINLWNEGQNAYLGWGSELSGNGAKSLGKMLAETEQVRTCLSEKVFKTVCFREAKNETDKKVVEQLAKNFDQDGSMKSLWIGAAVACMGE
;
A
#
# COMPACT_ATOMS: atom_id res chain seq x y z
N MET A 1 87.45 -26.45 -8.10
CA MET A 1 86.08 -26.28 -8.64
C MET A 1 85.14 -27.12 -7.80
N ARG A 2 84.33 -26.49 -6.93
CA ARG A 2 83.40 -27.20 -6.03
C ARG A 2 82.07 -27.46 -6.74
N VAL A 3 81.66 -28.73 -6.76
CA VAL A 3 80.34 -29.22 -7.20
C VAL A 3 79.36 -29.07 -6.04
N LEU A 4 78.14 -28.58 -6.32
CA LEU A 4 77.03 -28.57 -5.36
C LEU A 4 75.79 -29.18 -6.03
N VAL A 5 75.38 -30.32 -5.47
CA VAL A 5 74.27 -31.19 -5.86
C VAL A 5 72.96 -30.61 -5.32
N ARG A 6 71.94 -30.47 -6.16
CA ARG A 6 70.58 -30.09 -5.74
C ARG A 6 69.78 -31.34 -5.38
N SER A 7 69.35 -31.45 -4.12
CA SER A 7 68.37 -32.44 -3.67
C SER A 7 66.95 -31.95 -3.97
N PHE A 8 66.15 -32.80 -4.63
CA PHE A 8 64.71 -32.64 -4.78
C PHE A 8 64.01 -33.36 -3.62
N ILE A 9 63.25 -32.62 -2.80
CA ILE A 9 62.32 -33.18 -1.82
C ILE A 9 60.91 -33.13 -2.44
N CYS A 10 60.32 -34.30 -2.65
CA CYS A 10 58.97 -34.47 -3.16
C CYS A 10 57.99 -34.39 -1.97
N LEU A 11 57.18 -33.32 -1.91
CA LEU A 11 56.17 -33.12 -0.88
C LEU A 11 54.81 -33.62 -1.40
N THR A 12 54.37 -34.80 -0.95
CA THR A 12 53.05 -35.34 -1.22
C THR A 12 52.01 -34.64 -0.32
N SER A 13 51.22 -33.75 -0.91
CA SER A 13 50.11 -33.07 -0.23
C SER A 13 48.88 -33.98 -0.26
N VAL A 14 48.46 -34.48 0.91
CA VAL A 14 47.20 -35.19 1.11
C VAL A 14 46.05 -34.20 0.98
N VAL A 15 45.20 -34.38 -0.02
CA VAL A 15 43.95 -33.62 -0.18
C VAL A 15 42.89 -34.28 0.72
N TYR A 16 42.54 -33.61 1.82
CA TYR A 16 41.33 -33.94 2.57
C TYR A 16 40.13 -33.41 1.79
N SER A 17 39.36 -34.29 1.16
CA SER A 17 38.03 -33.99 0.62
C SER A 17 37.05 -33.79 1.77
N LEU A 18 36.80 -32.53 2.14
CA LEU A 18 35.59 -32.17 2.87
C LEU A 18 34.42 -32.34 1.89
N ASN A 19 33.64 -33.42 2.05
CA ASN A 19 32.31 -33.51 1.46
C ASN A 19 31.43 -32.46 2.17
N ALA A 20 31.44 -31.22 1.68
CA ALA A 20 30.32 -30.32 1.94
C ALA A 20 29.08 -30.96 1.31
N PHE A 21 28.05 -31.25 2.11
CA PHE A 21 26.76 -31.69 1.60
C PHE A 21 26.15 -30.53 0.80
N ALA A 22 26.40 -30.49 -0.51
CA ALA A 22 25.89 -29.51 -1.49
C ALA A 22 24.35 -29.57 -1.69
N GLY A 23 23.61 -30.00 -0.66
CA GLY A 23 22.15 -29.95 -0.61
C GLY A 23 21.61 -29.49 0.75
N GLU A 24 22.39 -29.51 1.84
CA GLU A 24 21.87 -29.03 3.14
C GLU A 24 21.73 -27.51 3.16
N ALA A 25 22.68 -26.79 2.56
CA ALA A 25 22.64 -25.32 2.46
C ALA A 25 21.51 -24.85 1.53
N GLU A 26 21.42 -25.42 0.34
CA GLU A 26 20.43 -25.11 -0.70
C GLU A 26 19.02 -25.42 -0.20
N ARG A 27 18.85 -26.54 0.51
CA ARG A 27 17.56 -26.88 1.11
C ARG A 27 17.14 -25.89 2.19
N ASN A 28 18.07 -25.45 3.03
CA ASN A 28 17.78 -24.45 4.06
C ASN A 28 17.43 -23.09 3.44
N GLN A 29 18.17 -22.67 2.40
CA GLN A 29 17.88 -21.46 1.63
C GLN A 29 16.50 -21.54 0.96
N ALA A 30 16.16 -22.66 0.31
CA ALA A 30 14.87 -22.85 -0.31
C ALA A 30 13.71 -22.81 0.70
N LYS A 31 13.89 -23.41 1.88
CA LYS A 31 12.90 -23.33 2.97
C LYS A 31 12.72 -21.89 3.46
N LYS A 32 13.82 -21.15 3.62
CA LYS A 32 13.77 -19.76 4.08
C LYS A 32 13.10 -18.86 3.05
N LEU A 33 13.44 -19.03 1.78
CA LEU A 33 12.82 -18.31 0.66
C LEU A 33 11.30 -18.57 0.59
N TYR A 34 10.88 -19.84 0.70
CA TYR A 34 9.46 -20.18 0.74
C TYR A 34 8.75 -19.57 1.94
N THR A 35 9.35 -19.66 3.12
CA THR A 35 8.72 -19.17 4.36
C THR A 35 8.58 -17.65 4.37
N SER A 36 9.61 -16.92 3.94
CA SER A 36 9.61 -15.45 3.93
C SER A 36 8.63 -14.87 2.91
N LEU A 37 8.43 -15.54 1.78
CA LEU A 37 7.49 -15.10 0.75
C LEU A 37 6.06 -15.54 1.04
N THR A 38 5.83 -16.74 1.54
CA THR A 38 4.46 -17.28 1.68
C THR A 38 3.85 -17.11 3.08
N GLY A 39 4.69 -16.88 4.10
CA GLY A 39 4.29 -16.95 5.50
C GLY A 39 4.04 -18.38 6.01
N ASN A 40 4.23 -19.41 5.18
CA ASN A 40 3.96 -20.81 5.51
C ASN A 40 5.26 -21.59 5.72
N THR A 41 5.19 -22.66 6.53
CA THR A 41 6.29 -23.62 6.64
C THR A 41 6.18 -24.69 5.53
N PRO A 42 7.22 -24.93 4.73
CA PRO A 42 7.18 -25.92 3.67
C PRO A 42 7.21 -27.34 4.26
N ASN A 43 6.35 -28.22 3.75
CA ASN A 43 6.47 -29.66 4.02
C ASN A 43 7.66 -30.26 3.23
N LYS A 44 7.96 -31.54 3.45
CA LYS A 44 9.09 -32.22 2.78
C LYS A 44 9.04 -32.10 1.26
N THR A 45 7.89 -32.36 0.64
CA THR A 45 7.72 -32.31 -0.82
C THR A 45 7.96 -30.91 -1.36
N THR A 46 7.41 -29.89 -0.71
CA THR A 46 7.60 -28.49 -1.08
C THR A 46 9.06 -28.06 -0.93
N ALA A 47 9.72 -28.46 0.16
CA ALA A 47 11.13 -28.16 0.39
C ALA A 47 12.03 -28.82 -0.68
N ASP A 48 11.82 -30.11 -0.96
CA ASP A 48 12.58 -30.85 -1.98
C ASP A 48 12.35 -30.26 -3.38
N TYR A 49 11.14 -29.77 -3.67
CA TYR A 49 10.82 -29.11 -4.92
C TYR A 49 11.59 -27.79 -5.09
N TYR A 50 11.49 -26.87 -4.13
CA TYR A 50 12.15 -25.57 -4.25
C TYR A 50 13.66 -25.62 -4.08
N GLU A 51 14.20 -26.63 -3.38
CA GLU A 51 15.65 -26.93 -3.41
C GLU A 51 16.12 -27.23 -4.85
N ASN A 52 15.38 -28.10 -5.56
CA ASN A 52 15.70 -28.41 -6.95
C ASN A 52 15.53 -27.20 -7.87
N GLN A 53 14.51 -26.38 -7.68
CA GLN A 53 14.32 -25.15 -8.46
C GLN A 53 15.46 -24.15 -8.19
N LEU A 54 15.90 -24.01 -6.94
CA LEU A 54 17.00 -23.14 -6.56
C LEU A 54 18.32 -23.56 -7.24
N ILE A 55 18.62 -24.86 -7.24
CA ILE A 55 19.83 -25.42 -7.88
C ILE A 55 19.80 -25.24 -9.40
N LYS A 56 18.64 -25.43 -10.04
CA LYS A 56 18.52 -25.43 -11.51
C LYS A 56 18.39 -24.03 -12.10
N ASN A 57 17.58 -23.18 -11.46
CA ASN A 57 17.11 -21.92 -12.04
C ASN A 57 17.64 -20.69 -11.29
N GLY A 58 18.26 -20.89 -10.13
CA GLY A 58 18.74 -19.81 -9.27
C GLY A 58 17.63 -19.15 -8.43
N ALA A 59 18.06 -18.27 -7.52
CA ALA A 59 17.21 -17.76 -6.46
C ALA A 59 16.08 -16.84 -6.94
N ASN A 60 16.35 -15.94 -7.89
CA ASN A 60 15.34 -15.02 -8.42
C ASN A 60 14.19 -15.76 -9.12
N ALA A 61 14.51 -16.74 -9.98
CA ALA A 61 13.50 -17.53 -10.69
C ALA A 61 12.69 -18.38 -9.71
N THR A 62 13.34 -18.97 -8.71
CA THR A 62 12.67 -19.75 -7.66
C THR A 62 11.74 -18.87 -6.81
N ALA A 63 12.17 -17.66 -6.43
CA ALA A 63 11.36 -16.70 -5.68
C ALA A 63 10.12 -16.26 -6.48
N LEU A 64 10.29 -15.99 -7.77
CA LEU A 64 9.17 -15.65 -8.67
C LEU A 64 8.17 -16.80 -8.75
N GLU A 65 8.65 -18.04 -8.91
CA GLU A 65 7.78 -19.21 -8.95
C GLU A 65 7.01 -19.41 -7.64
N ILE A 66 7.65 -19.20 -6.49
CA ILE A 66 6.98 -19.23 -5.17
C ILE A 66 5.84 -18.21 -5.13
N ILE A 67 6.10 -16.97 -5.55
CA ILE A 67 5.08 -15.90 -5.62
C ILE A 67 3.93 -16.30 -6.54
N GLU A 68 4.23 -16.83 -7.73
CA GLU A 68 3.25 -17.17 -8.77
C GLU A 68 2.50 -18.49 -8.51
N SER A 69 2.98 -19.30 -7.56
CA SER A 69 2.26 -20.49 -7.08
C SER A 69 0.89 -20.17 -6.46
N ASN A 70 0.64 -18.89 -6.14
CA ASN A 70 -0.57 -18.39 -5.46
C ASN A 70 -0.78 -18.98 -4.06
N ILE A 71 0.28 -19.51 -3.44
CA ILE A 71 0.26 -20.05 -2.09
C ILE A 71 0.78 -18.98 -1.13
N GLY A 72 -0.12 -18.36 -0.36
CA GLY A 72 0.23 -17.47 0.75
C GLY A 72 0.69 -16.06 0.35
N PHE A 73 1.55 -15.88 -0.66
CA PHE A 73 2.14 -14.56 -0.95
C PHE A 73 1.11 -13.44 -1.11
N TYR A 74 0.09 -13.61 -1.96
CA TYR A 74 -0.94 -12.57 -2.15
C TYR A 74 -1.93 -12.48 -0.99
N ASN A 75 -2.47 -13.61 -0.54
CA ASN A 75 -3.57 -13.67 0.42
C ASN A 75 -3.16 -13.54 1.89
N ILE A 76 -1.89 -13.79 2.20
CA ILE A 76 -1.34 -13.75 3.57
C ILE A 76 -0.28 -12.67 3.63
N THR A 77 0.82 -12.81 2.90
CA THR A 77 1.99 -11.93 3.03
C THR A 77 1.66 -10.49 2.62
N LEU A 78 1.22 -10.26 1.38
CA LEU A 78 0.88 -8.91 0.91
C LEU A 78 -0.36 -8.35 1.60
N LYS A 79 -1.37 -9.19 1.90
CA LYS A 79 -2.53 -8.75 2.66
C LYS A 79 -2.11 -8.20 4.03
N ASN A 80 -1.33 -8.95 4.80
CA ASN A 80 -0.85 -8.49 6.11
C ASN A 80 0.10 -7.30 5.99
N PHE A 81 0.88 -7.22 4.92
CA PHE A 81 1.78 -6.10 4.67
C PHE A 81 1.03 -4.79 4.40
N PHE A 82 0.01 -4.81 3.54
CA PHE A 82 -0.69 -3.60 3.11
C PHE A 82 -1.89 -3.22 3.99
N THR A 83 -2.53 -4.18 4.68
CA THR A 83 -3.73 -3.91 5.49
C THR A 83 -3.52 -2.76 6.49
N PRO A 84 -2.41 -2.71 7.27
CA PRO A 84 -2.11 -1.60 8.18
C PRO A 84 -2.10 -0.21 7.54
N MET A 85 -1.84 -0.12 6.23
CA MET A 85 -1.77 1.17 5.52
C MET A 85 -3.15 1.71 5.16
N SER A 86 -4.20 0.89 5.31
CA SER A 86 -5.56 1.19 4.89
C SER A 86 -6.56 1.33 6.04
N ASN A 87 -6.08 1.45 7.29
CA ASN A 87 -6.92 1.66 8.47
C ASN A 87 -6.20 2.50 9.54
N GLU A 88 -6.95 3.28 10.32
CA GLU A 88 -6.38 4.19 11.33
C GLU A 88 -5.62 3.46 12.44
N ASP A 89 -6.08 2.25 12.81
CA ASP A 89 -5.46 1.45 13.88
C ASP A 89 -4.07 0.91 13.48
N GLY A 90 -3.71 0.95 12.19
CA GLY A 90 -2.47 0.36 11.69
C GLY A 90 -2.39 -1.15 11.91
N THR A 91 -3.55 -1.83 12.03
CA THR A 91 -3.62 -3.25 12.37
C THR A 91 -3.68 -4.14 11.13
N THR A 92 -3.14 -5.35 11.22
CA THR A 92 -3.25 -6.39 10.17
C THR A 92 -4.58 -7.13 10.22
N PHE A 93 -5.35 -6.98 11.31
CA PHE A 93 -6.63 -7.66 11.53
C PHE A 93 -7.83 -6.95 10.89
N ALA A 94 -7.63 -5.77 10.30
CA ALA A 94 -8.67 -5.12 9.54
C ALA A 94 -9.07 -5.97 8.33
N LYS A 95 -10.33 -5.83 7.93
CA LYS A 95 -10.89 -6.58 6.79
C LYS A 95 -10.25 -6.11 5.49
N LEU A 96 -10.16 -7.00 4.51
CA LEU A 96 -9.78 -6.62 3.15
C LEU A 96 -10.71 -5.49 2.64
N ASN A 97 -10.14 -4.50 1.96
CA ASN A 97 -10.86 -3.38 1.34
C ASN A 97 -10.25 -3.04 -0.03
N ASP A 98 -10.87 -2.11 -0.76
CA ASP A 98 -10.43 -1.70 -2.10
C ASP A 98 -9.05 -1.02 -2.13
N THR A 99 -8.63 -0.33 -1.07
CA THR A 99 -7.25 0.18 -0.93
C THR A 99 -6.23 -0.94 -0.89
N THR A 100 -6.43 -1.91 0.01
CA THR A 100 -5.53 -3.07 0.17
C THR A 100 -5.52 -3.90 -1.11
N ALA A 101 -6.70 -4.13 -1.69
CA ALA A 101 -6.83 -4.83 -2.97
C ALA A 101 -6.06 -4.13 -4.09
N LEU A 102 -6.13 -2.79 -4.19
CA LEU A 102 -5.36 -2.03 -5.18
C LEU A 102 -3.86 -2.27 -5.05
N LEU A 103 -3.31 -2.19 -3.83
CA LEU A 103 -1.87 -2.38 -3.58
C LEU A 103 -1.42 -3.82 -3.91
N ILE A 104 -2.23 -4.83 -3.54
CA ILE A 104 -1.97 -6.24 -3.86
C ILE A 104 -2.04 -6.49 -5.37
N GLY A 105 -3.08 -5.98 -6.02
CA GLY A 105 -3.31 -6.15 -7.45
C GLY A 105 -2.22 -5.51 -8.29
N ALA A 106 -1.85 -4.26 -7.98
CA ALA A 106 -0.74 -3.57 -8.63
C ALA A 106 0.58 -4.36 -8.50
N THR A 107 0.83 -4.96 -7.33
CA THR A 107 1.99 -5.84 -7.12
C THR A 107 1.91 -7.13 -7.96
N ARG A 108 0.73 -7.76 -8.03
CA ARG A 108 0.53 -8.99 -8.81
C ARG A 108 0.74 -8.78 -10.30
N ASP A 109 0.15 -7.73 -10.85
CA ASP A 109 0.15 -7.44 -12.28
C ASP A 109 1.38 -6.63 -12.73
N ASP A 110 2.32 -6.41 -11.81
CA ASP A 110 3.60 -5.74 -12.08
C ASP A 110 3.40 -4.33 -12.66
N ILE A 111 2.35 -3.65 -12.19
CA ILE A 111 2.14 -2.24 -12.50
C ILE A 111 3.24 -1.46 -11.79
N ASN A 112 3.82 -0.45 -12.46
CA ASN A 112 4.68 0.52 -11.79
C ASN A 112 3.96 1.03 -10.52
N PHE A 113 4.47 0.63 -9.36
CA PHE A 113 3.76 0.70 -8.09
C PHE A 113 3.46 2.15 -7.70
N PHE A 114 4.27 3.12 -8.14
CA PHE A 114 4.06 4.53 -7.84
C PHE A 114 2.78 5.11 -8.47
N ARG A 115 2.20 4.43 -9.49
CA ARG A 115 0.90 4.80 -10.07
C ARG A 115 -0.25 4.66 -9.09
N VAL A 116 -0.12 3.83 -8.05
CA VAL A 116 -1.19 3.64 -7.04
C VAL A 116 -1.51 4.91 -6.26
N PHE A 117 -0.67 5.95 -6.33
CA PHE A 117 -0.90 7.21 -5.60
C PHE A 117 -1.68 8.26 -6.39
N TRP A 118 -1.99 8.04 -7.67
CA TRP A 118 -2.64 9.08 -8.48
C TRP A 118 -3.48 8.57 -9.66
N ASP A 119 -3.27 7.34 -10.10
CA ASP A 119 -3.86 6.86 -11.34
C ASP A 119 -5.27 6.28 -11.15
N ASP A 120 -6.01 6.15 -12.26
CA ASP A 120 -7.35 5.59 -12.30
C ASP A 120 -7.32 4.05 -12.28
N ILE A 121 -6.88 3.49 -11.15
CA ILE A 121 -6.68 2.04 -10.99
C ILE A 121 -7.44 1.55 -9.76
N MET A 122 -8.12 0.44 -9.94
CA MET A 122 -8.82 -0.27 -8.86
C MET A 122 -8.72 -1.77 -9.09
N TYR A 123 -8.83 -2.55 -8.02
CA TYR A 123 -8.94 -4.00 -8.11
C TYR A 123 -10.19 -4.50 -7.39
N GLN A 124 -10.92 -5.39 -8.04
CA GLN A 124 -12.14 -5.99 -7.51
C GLN A 124 -12.25 -7.46 -7.92
N PHE A 125 -13.22 -8.15 -7.32
CA PHE A 125 -13.56 -9.51 -7.71
C PHE A 125 -14.66 -9.50 -8.78
N ASP A 126 -14.56 -10.42 -9.73
CA ASP A 126 -15.47 -10.57 -10.85
C ASP A 126 -15.80 -12.06 -11.05
N GLY A 127 -16.91 -12.36 -11.71
CA GLY A 127 -17.38 -13.72 -11.96
C GLY A 127 -18.63 -13.74 -12.83
N GLU A 128 -19.35 -14.86 -12.83
CA GLU A 128 -20.62 -14.95 -13.55
C GLU A 128 -21.71 -14.26 -12.74
N LEU A 129 -22.38 -13.28 -13.33
CA LEU A 129 -23.52 -12.65 -12.69
C LEU A 129 -24.60 -13.69 -12.40
N ILE A 130 -25.01 -13.75 -11.14
CA ILE A 130 -26.07 -14.62 -10.65
C ILE A 130 -27.40 -13.98 -11.02
N VAL A 131 -28.03 -14.51 -12.07
CA VAL A 131 -29.34 -14.09 -12.57
C VAL A 131 -30.22 -15.30 -12.84
N LEU A 132 -31.53 -15.09 -12.82
CA LEU A 132 -32.49 -16.10 -13.25
C LEU A 132 -32.71 -16.01 -14.76
N GLU A 133 -32.64 -17.16 -15.43
CA GLU A 133 -33.06 -17.36 -16.81
C GLU A 133 -34.14 -18.45 -16.82
N ASN A 134 -35.34 -18.14 -17.32
CA ASN A 134 -36.50 -19.05 -17.28
C ASN A 134 -36.82 -19.61 -15.88
N GLY A 135 -36.67 -18.77 -14.85
CA GLY A 135 -37.00 -19.11 -13.45
C GLY A 135 -35.93 -19.95 -12.73
N LYS A 136 -34.75 -20.17 -13.33
CA LYS A 136 -33.63 -20.90 -12.72
C LYS A 136 -32.33 -20.13 -12.86
N PRO A 137 -31.36 -20.29 -11.94
CA PRO A 137 -30.03 -19.71 -12.12
C PRO A 137 -29.42 -20.17 -13.45
N ARG A 138 -28.86 -19.24 -14.22
CA ARG A 138 -28.17 -19.55 -15.48
C ARG A 138 -26.90 -20.38 -15.20
N PRO A 139 -26.68 -21.54 -15.85
CA PRO A 139 -25.43 -22.27 -15.72
C PRO A 139 -24.20 -21.40 -16.01
N PRO A 140 -23.08 -21.59 -15.27
CA PRO A 140 -22.80 -22.72 -14.38
C PRO A 140 -23.20 -22.49 -12.90
N VAL A 141 -24.02 -21.47 -12.58
CA VAL A 141 -24.51 -21.24 -11.21
C VAL A 141 -25.36 -22.43 -10.74
N PRO A 142 -25.13 -22.99 -9.52
CA PRO A 142 -25.92 -24.09 -9.00
C PRO A 142 -27.41 -23.71 -8.82
N ASP A 143 -28.32 -24.60 -9.24
CA ASP A 143 -29.76 -24.42 -9.03
C ASP A 143 -30.18 -24.84 -7.62
N THR A 144 -29.82 -24.02 -6.62
CA THR A 144 -30.24 -24.18 -5.23
C THR A 144 -31.08 -23.00 -4.76
N GLU A 145 -31.82 -23.18 -3.67
CA GLU A 145 -32.61 -22.11 -3.04
C GLU A 145 -31.73 -20.90 -2.66
N GLU A 146 -30.50 -21.14 -2.23
CA GLU A 146 -29.54 -20.07 -1.90
C GLU A 146 -29.22 -19.20 -3.13
N TYR A 147 -28.92 -19.83 -4.27
CA TYR A 147 -28.57 -19.11 -5.50
C TYR A 147 -29.78 -18.45 -6.15
N ARG A 148 -30.98 -19.01 -6.01
CA ARG A 148 -32.23 -18.35 -6.43
C ARG A 148 -32.45 -17.05 -5.66
N LYS A 149 -32.28 -17.06 -4.33
CA LYS A 149 -32.36 -15.85 -3.50
C LYS A 149 -31.29 -14.81 -3.86
N LYS A 150 -30.04 -15.25 -4.10
CA LYS A 150 -28.97 -14.34 -4.55
C LYS A 150 -29.30 -13.70 -5.91
N ALA A 151 -29.96 -14.44 -6.81
CA ALA A 151 -30.37 -13.93 -8.11
C ALA A 151 -31.45 -12.84 -8.03
N GLU A 152 -32.22 -12.75 -6.94
CA GLU A 152 -33.26 -11.72 -6.77
C GLU A 152 -32.68 -10.30 -6.65
N THR A 153 -31.44 -10.17 -6.16
CA THR A 153 -30.80 -8.86 -5.95
C THR A 153 -29.94 -8.38 -7.12
N ASN A 154 -29.68 -9.24 -8.13
CA ASN A 154 -28.89 -8.93 -9.33
C ASN A 154 -27.52 -8.27 -9.06
N ASP A 155 -26.91 -8.56 -7.91
CA ASP A 155 -25.67 -7.92 -7.44
C ASP A 155 -24.69 -8.94 -6.85
N TRP A 156 -24.73 -10.18 -7.34
CA TRP A 156 -23.79 -11.23 -6.95
C TRP A 156 -23.06 -11.82 -8.15
N TYR A 157 -21.79 -12.11 -7.96
CA TYR A 157 -20.97 -12.93 -8.84
C TYR A 157 -20.79 -14.33 -8.27
N TYR A 158 -20.81 -15.32 -9.15
CA TYR A 158 -20.40 -16.69 -8.88
C TYR A 158 -19.04 -16.97 -9.55
N LEU A 159 -18.11 -17.51 -8.78
CA LEU A 159 -16.78 -17.88 -9.23
C LEU A 159 -16.74 -19.40 -9.39
N ALA A 160 -17.15 -19.89 -10.56
CA ALA A 160 -17.44 -21.30 -10.79
C ALA A 160 -16.31 -22.26 -10.39
N ASP A 161 -15.05 -21.95 -10.71
CA ASP A 161 -13.93 -22.86 -10.41
C ASP A 161 -13.67 -22.98 -8.90
N LEU A 162 -14.12 -22.00 -8.11
CA LEU A 162 -13.94 -21.97 -6.67
C LEU A 162 -15.18 -22.42 -5.91
N GLY A 163 -16.35 -22.45 -6.56
CA GLY A 163 -17.62 -22.73 -5.89
C GLY A 163 -18.01 -21.64 -4.87
N VAL A 164 -17.48 -20.42 -5.02
CA VAL A 164 -17.70 -19.29 -4.10
C VAL A 164 -18.50 -18.20 -4.82
N SER A 165 -19.30 -17.44 -4.07
CA SER A 165 -19.98 -16.24 -4.58
C SER A 165 -19.65 -15.02 -3.75
N VAL A 166 -19.57 -13.86 -4.38
CA VAL A 166 -19.36 -12.57 -3.73
C VAL A 166 -20.35 -11.53 -4.26
N ARG A 167 -20.68 -10.52 -3.47
CA ARG A 167 -21.39 -9.34 -3.93
C ARG A 167 -20.55 -8.59 -4.98
N MET A 168 -21.23 -7.91 -5.89
CA MET A 168 -20.64 -6.89 -6.76
C MET A 168 -20.13 -5.72 -5.91
N TYR A 169 -19.18 -4.95 -6.46
CA TYR A 169 -18.61 -3.82 -5.73
C TYR A 169 -19.70 -2.81 -5.44
N ASN A 170 -19.72 -2.30 -4.21
CA ASN A 170 -20.69 -1.32 -3.77
C ASN A 170 -19.95 -0.17 -3.08
N ARG A 171 -20.05 1.04 -3.63
CA ARG A 171 -19.39 2.22 -3.07
C ARG A 171 -19.82 2.59 -1.64
N THR A 172 -20.92 2.02 -1.14
CA THR A 172 -21.45 2.24 0.20
C THR A 172 -21.08 1.14 1.19
N LYS A 173 -20.59 -0.02 0.72
CA LYS A 173 -20.37 -1.23 1.55
C LYS A 173 -19.11 -1.99 1.15
N ASN A 174 -18.46 -2.61 2.12
CA ASN A 174 -17.27 -3.42 1.89
C ASN A 174 -17.56 -4.91 1.56
N ASP A 175 -18.84 -5.29 1.41
CA ASP A 175 -19.31 -6.68 1.33
C ASP A 175 -18.52 -7.58 0.36
N MET A 176 -18.16 -7.06 -0.82
CA MET A 176 -17.37 -7.83 -1.82
C MET A 176 -16.05 -8.33 -1.21
N TYR A 177 -15.28 -7.44 -0.59
CA TYR A 177 -13.95 -7.78 -0.10
C TYR A 177 -14.02 -8.64 1.16
N GLU A 178 -14.98 -8.38 2.05
CA GLU A 178 -15.21 -9.22 3.23
C GLU A 178 -15.58 -10.66 2.84
N GLN A 179 -16.47 -10.81 1.85
CA GLN A 179 -16.90 -12.13 1.36
C GLN A 179 -15.79 -12.81 0.58
N ALA A 180 -14.98 -12.07 -0.18
CA ALA A 180 -13.85 -12.64 -0.89
C ALA A 180 -12.77 -13.17 0.07
N GLU A 181 -12.51 -12.44 1.15
CA GLU A 181 -11.64 -12.86 2.23
C GLU A 181 -12.21 -14.11 2.95
N ALA A 182 -13.48 -14.09 3.36
CA ALA A 182 -14.12 -15.23 4.01
C ALA A 182 -14.17 -16.48 3.11
N GLY A 183 -14.33 -16.28 1.80
CA GLY A 183 -14.29 -17.32 0.78
C GLY A 183 -12.89 -17.77 0.37
N ASN A 184 -11.82 -17.22 0.97
CA ASN A 184 -10.42 -17.48 0.63
C ASN A 184 -10.13 -17.36 -0.88
N ILE A 185 -10.73 -16.38 -1.56
CA ILE A 185 -10.54 -16.20 -3.00
C ILE A 185 -9.07 -15.80 -3.27
N PRO A 186 -8.31 -16.56 -4.07
CA PRO A 186 -6.90 -16.23 -4.31
C PRO A 186 -6.76 -14.92 -5.08
N MET A 187 -6.12 -13.90 -4.50
CA MET A 187 -5.87 -12.62 -5.18
C MET A 187 -4.82 -12.76 -6.29
N GLY A 188 -4.01 -13.82 -6.27
CA GLY A 188 -3.16 -14.19 -7.40
C GLY A 188 -3.93 -14.70 -8.64
N ASN A 189 -5.22 -15.06 -8.50
CA ASN A 189 -6.03 -15.54 -9.62
C ASN A 189 -6.53 -14.39 -10.50
N LYS A 190 -5.90 -14.21 -11.67
CA LYS A 190 -6.27 -13.18 -12.66
C LYS A 190 -7.64 -13.36 -13.29
N LYS A 191 -8.23 -14.56 -13.24
CA LYS A 191 -9.58 -14.81 -13.76
C LYS A 191 -10.63 -14.06 -12.94
N TYR A 192 -10.47 -14.04 -11.61
CA TYR A 192 -11.48 -13.51 -10.70
C TYR A 192 -11.08 -12.21 -10.02
N PHE A 193 -9.80 -11.99 -9.71
CA PHE A 193 -9.33 -10.71 -9.18
C PHE A 193 -8.83 -9.85 -10.33
N LYS A 194 -9.56 -8.80 -10.69
CA LYS A 194 -9.31 -8.03 -11.92
C LYS A 194 -9.02 -6.57 -11.65
N MET A 195 -8.12 -6.02 -12.46
CA MET A 195 -7.93 -4.59 -12.57
C MET A 195 -9.16 -3.95 -13.25
N THR A 196 -9.57 -2.79 -12.73
CA THR A 196 -10.60 -1.93 -13.29
C THR A 196 -10.25 -0.45 -13.03
N GLN A 197 -11.20 0.45 -13.21
CA GLN A 197 -11.04 1.91 -13.06
C GLN A 197 -11.93 2.44 -11.92
N GLN A 198 -11.46 3.45 -11.19
CA GLN A 198 -12.18 4.08 -10.09
C GLN A 198 -13.43 4.83 -10.54
N GLN A 199 -13.40 5.48 -11.71
CA GLN A 199 -14.51 6.31 -12.23
C GLN A 199 -15.84 5.54 -12.41
N ALA A 200 -15.78 4.22 -12.53
CA ALA A 200 -16.98 3.39 -12.69
C ALA A 200 -17.56 2.91 -11.34
N TYR A 201 -16.80 3.01 -10.25
CA TYR A 201 -17.09 2.29 -9.01
C TYR A 201 -16.96 3.18 -7.76
N THR A 202 -15.79 3.76 -7.50
CA THR A 202 -15.53 4.48 -6.23
C THR A 202 -16.11 5.89 -6.25
N THR A 203 -16.15 6.53 -7.43
CA THR A 203 -16.65 7.89 -7.62
C THR A 203 -17.21 8.07 -9.03
N LYS A 204 -18.20 8.95 -9.19
CA LYS A 204 -18.68 9.40 -10.51
C LYS A 204 -17.97 10.68 -10.98
N GLU A 205 -17.27 11.36 -10.08
CA GLU A 205 -16.61 12.63 -10.33
C GLU A 205 -15.17 12.38 -10.78
N ALA A 206 -14.86 12.68 -12.03
CA ALA A 206 -13.52 12.46 -12.59
C ALA A 206 -12.42 13.24 -11.81
N GLY A 207 -12.77 14.40 -11.23
CA GLY A 207 -11.86 15.19 -10.40
C GLY A 207 -11.45 14.50 -9.09
N ALA A 208 -12.22 13.53 -8.63
CA ALA A 208 -11.94 12.78 -7.40
C ALA A 208 -10.94 11.64 -7.59
N ILE A 209 -10.53 11.31 -8.82
CA ILE A 209 -9.67 10.16 -9.09
C ILE A 209 -8.22 10.48 -8.68
N ALA A 210 -7.67 9.70 -7.75
CA ALA A 210 -6.35 9.91 -7.16
C ALA A 210 -5.76 8.61 -6.56
N GLY A 211 -5.90 7.46 -7.23
CA GLY A 211 -5.33 6.20 -6.77
C GLY A 211 -5.85 5.80 -5.38
N ILE A 212 -4.98 5.42 -4.45
CA ILE A 212 -5.40 5.07 -3.08
C ILE A 212 -6.19 6.19 -2.41
N PHE A 213 -5.91 7.46 -2.71
CA PHE A 213 -6.58 8.58 -2.05
C PHE A 213 -8.07 8.69 -2.40
N SER A 214 -8.53 7.94 -3.40
CA SER A 214 -9.91 7.94 -3.89
C SER A 214 -10.57 6.57 -3.91
N THR A 215 -10.03 5.61 -3.15
CA THR A 215 -10.72 4.37 -2.83
C THR A 215 -11.67 4.59 -1.65
N ARG A 216 -12.71 3.75 -1.55
CA ARG A 216 -13.66 3.82 -0.44
C ARG A 216 -12.96 3.55 0.90
N GLY A 217 -12.09 2.55 0.96
CA GLY A 217 -11.38 2.16 2.19
C GLY A 217 -10.43 3.25 2.71
N TRP A 218 -9.76 4.00 1.81
CA TRP A 218 -8.94 5.15 2.23
C TRP A 218 -9.80 6.29 2.75
N ALA A 219 -10.93 6.56 2.08
CA ALA A 219 -11.86 7.59 2.51
C ALA A 219 -12.49 7.27 3.87
N GLU A 220 -12.91 6.01 4.07
CA GLU A 220 -13.44 5.51 5.33
C GLU A 220 -12.43 5.69 6.46
N ALA A 221 -11.17 5.35 6.21
CA ALA A 221 -10.11 5.48 7.19
C ALA A 221 -9.73 6.93 7.46
N TYR A 222 -9.62 7.81 6.46
CA TYR A 222 -8.89 9.08 6.64
C TYR A 222 -9.67 10.34 6.24
N TYR A 223 -10.92 10.21 5.80
CA TYR A 223 -11.84 11.32 5.56
C TYR A 223 -13.12 11.23 6.39
N SER A 224 -13.27 10.32 7.36
CA SER A 224 -14.50 10.26 8.18
C SER A 224 -14.58 11.39 9.20
N ALA A 225 -13.44 11.88 9.70
CA ALA A 225 -13.37 12.87 10.76
C ALA A 225 -12.36 14.01 10.47
N GLY A 226 -12.38 15.02 11.36
CA GLY A 226 -11.47 16.15 11.31
C GLY A 226 -11.55 16.94 10.01
N THR A 227 -10.42 17.49 9.56
CA THR A 227 -10.34 18.33 8.36
C THR A 227 -9.44 17.70 7.28
N ASN A 228 -9.49 16.38 7.13
CA ASN A 228 -8.72 15.59 6.15
C ASN A 228 -7.18 15.67 6.26
N ARG A 229 -6.66 16.09 7.43
CA ARG A 229 -5.21 16.06 7.73
C ARG A 229 -4.67 14.63 7.83
N ALA A 230 -5.51 13.70 8.28
CA ALA A 230 -5.18 12.28 8.43
C ALA A 230 -4.67 11.66 7.13
N SER A 231 -5.26 11.99 5.97
CA SER A 231 -4.83 11.46 4.67
C SER A 231 -3.34 11.67 4.40
N PHE A 232 -2.82 12.89 4.60
CA PHE A 232 -1.39 13.12 4.46
C PHE A 232 -0.58 12.49 5.60
N ALA A 233 -1.04 12.59 6.85
CA ALA A 233 -0.29 12.04 7.99
C ALA A 233 -0.08 10.52 7.87
N PHE A 234 -1.12 9.80 7.48
CA PHE A 234 -1.04 8.36 7.25
C PHE A 234 -0.31 8.03 5.95
N PHE A 235 -0.31 8.91 4.94
CA PHE A 235 0.62 8.76 3.82
C PHE A 235 2.07 8.84 4.30
N ALA A 236 2.44 9.86 5.07
CA ALA A 236 3.78 10.04 5.60
C ALA A 236 4.20 8.85 6.46
N LYS A 237 3.34 8.40 7.38
CA LYS A 237 3.58 7.24 8.23
C LYS A 237 3.79 5.95 7.43
N ASN A 238 2.92 5.69 6.46
CA ASN A 238 2.89 4.40 5.78
C ASN A 238 3.85 4.30 4.59
N PHE A 239 4.09 5.41 3.90
CA PHE A 239 4.85 5.44 2.65
C PHE A 239 6.11 6.31 2.74
N LEU A 240 6.26 7.20 3.72
CA LEU A 240 7.53 7.89 3.98
C LEU A 240 8.26 7.32 5.21
N CYS A 241 7.60 6.48 6.02
CA CYS A 241 8.10 5.98 7.29
C CYS A 241 8.45 7.13 8.24
N LYS A 242 7.60 8.16 8.23
CA LYS A 242 7.74 9.37 9.05
C LYS A 242 6.46 9.67 9.79
N GLU A 243 6.56 9.78 11.10
CA GLU A 243 5.50 10.40 11.90
C GLU A 243 5.52 11.93 11.70
N MET A 244 4.39 12.58 11.96
CA MET A 244 4.26 14.02 11.72
C MET A 244 5.25 14.86 12.51
N GLU A 245 5.60 14.41 13.72
CA GLU A 245 6.59 15.02 14.59
C GLU A 245 7.99 15.01 13.98
N GLU A 246 8.34 13.99 13.20
CA GLU A 246 9.61 13.94 12.48
C GLU A 246 9.66 14.90 11.29
N LEU A 247 8.50 15.33 10.79
CA LEU A 247 8.36 16.33 9.73
C LEU A 247 8.21 17.75 10.28
N SER A 248 8.19 17.93 11.59
CA SER A 248 7.97 19.23 12.23
C SER A 248 9.04 20.25 11.87
N ASP A 249 8.68 21.30 11.13
CA ASP A 249 9.57 22.39 10.72
C ASP A 249 9.01 23.76 11.12
N THR A 250 9.57 24.38 12.16
CA THR A 250 9.14 25.70 12.61
C THR A 250 9.75 26.86 11.81
N THR A 251 10.61 26.57 10.84
CA THR A 251 11.30 27.58 10.01
C THR A 251 10.50 27.96 8.76
N ILE A 252 9.52 27.13 8.36
CA ILE A 252 8.68 27.39 7.19
C ILE A 252 7.49 28.33 7.49
N PRO A 253 6.97 29.05 6.48
CA PRO A 253 5.81 29.92 6.63
C PRO A 253 4.52 29.17 7.02
N ASP A 254 3.73 29.72 7.94
CA ASP A 254 2.48 29.10 8.44
C ASP A 254 1.19 29.71 7.85
N PHE A 255 1.28 30.41 6.71
CA PHE A 255 0.16 31.10 6.06
C PHE A 255 -0.94 30.17 5.51
N ARG A 256 -0.63 28.87 5.37
CA ARG A 256 -1.60 27.83 4.99
C ARG A 256 -2.31 27.21 6.19
N VAL A 257 -1.84 27.46 7.42
CA VAL A 257 -2.42 26.84 8.60
C VAL A 257 -3.82 27.37 8.85
N ARG A 258 -4.78 26.46 8.92
CA ARG A 258 -6.21 26.75 8.93
C ARG A 258 -6.67 27.33 10.27
N ARG A 259 -7.85 27.96 10.24
CA ARG A 259 -8.46 28.64 11.38
C ARG A 259 -8.95 27.73 12.50
N ASP A 260 -8.93 26.41 12.29
CA ASP A 260 -9.33 25.40 13.26
C ASP A 260 -8.20 25.00 14.22
N VAL A 261 -7.01 25.61 14.10
CA VAL A 261 -5.87 25.40 14.99
C VAL A 261 -5.76 26.54 15.99
N ASP A 262 -5.75 26.21 17.29
CA ASP A 262 -5.53 27.19 18.36
C ASP A 262 -4.13 27.82 18.26
N ARG A 263 -4.07 29.15 18.30
CA ARG A 263 -2.82 29.94 18.29
C ARG A 263 -2.32 30.32 19.66
N THR A 264 -3.05 29.94 20.70
CA THR A 264 -2.70 30.15 22.11
C THR A 264 -2.94 28.89 22.94
N PRO A 265 -2.45 27.71 22.51
CA PRO A 265 -2.67 26.48 23.26
C PRO A 265 -2.05 26.59 24.66
N GLY A 266 -2.86 26.33 25.69
CA GLY A 266 -2.48 26.55 27.09
C GLY A 266 -2.30 28.04 27.45
N GLY A 267 -2.91 28.96 26.71
CA GLY A 267 -2.88 30.41 26.95
C GLY A 267 -1.64 31.13 26.40
N SER A 268 -0.79 30.47 25.60
CA SER A 268 0.47 31.04 25.13
C SER A 268 0.70 30.84 23.64
N SER A 269 0.88 31.94 22.90
CA SER A 269 1.22 31.90 21.48
C SER A 269 2.63 31.38 21.21
N LYS A 270 3.51 31.45 22.22
CA LYS A 270 4.83 30.82 22.16
C LYS A 270 4.71 29.31 22.03
N THR A 271 3.76 28.68 22.74
CA THR A 271 3.52 27.24 22.64
C THR A 271 3.19 26.83 21.21
N TYR A 272 2.27 27.56 20.56
CA TYR A 272 1.93 27.32 19.15
C TYR A 272 3.17 27.46 18.25
N LYS A 273 3.90 28.57 18.36
CA LYS A 273 5.07 28.85 17.51
C LYS A 273 6.27 27.92 17.76
N THR A 274 6.34 27.24 18.90
CA THR A 274 7.45 26.33 19.23
C THR A 274 7.12 24.87 18.96
N PHE A 275 5.90 24.42 19.23
CA PHE A 275 5.58 22.98 19.25
C PHE A 275 4.52 22.55 18.23
N CYS A 276 3.61 23.44 17.84
CA CYS A 276 2.47 23.05 17.01
C CYS A 276 2.65 23.44 15.55
N VAL A 277 3.18 24.65 15.30
CA VAL A 277 3.30 25.21 13.95
C VAL A 277 4.15 24.34 13.03
N GLY A 278 5.15 23.63 13.59
CA GLY A 278 6.10 22.86 12.80
C GLY A 278 5.45 21.75 11.99
N CYS A 279 4.51 21.00 12.57
CA CYS A 279 3.75 19.99 11.83
C CYS A 279 2.69 20.64 10.94
N HIS A 280 1.95 21.61 11.47
CA HIS A 280 0.82 22.22 10.79
C HIS A 280 1.20 22.98 9.53
N ALA A 281 2.31 23.72 9.53
CA ALA A 281 2.71 24.58 8.42
C ALA A 281 2.85 23.78 7.11
N GLY A 282 3.58 22.67 7.14
CA GLY A 282 3.73 21.82 5.96
C GLY A 282 2.50 20.95 5.68
N GLN A 283 1.89 20.36 6.73
CA GLN A 283 0.71 19.50 6.55
C GLN A 283 -0.48 20.24 5.96
N ASP A 284 -0.78 21.45 6.43
CA ASP A 284 -1.92 22.23 5.92
C ASP A 284 -1.67 22.78 4.53
N ALA A 285 -0.41 23.04 4.19
CA ALA A 285 0.02 23.46 2.86
C ALA A 285 -0.20 22.36 1.81
N LEU A 286 0.05 21.09 2.16
CA LEU A 286 -0.26 19.93 1.32
C LEU A 286 -1.74 19.55 1.39
N GLY A 287 -2.35 19.65 2.57
CA GLY A 287 -3.68 19.14 2.88
C GLY A 287 -4.82 19.82 2.12
N GLY A 288 -4.56 20.95 1.45
CA GLY A 288 -5.51 21.53 0.50
C GLY A 288 -5.93 20.56 -0.60
N ALA A 289 -5.04 19.66 -1.04
CA ALA A 289 -5.33 18.64 -2.04
C ALA A 289 -6.54 17.74 -1.72
N PHE A 290 -6.85 17.59 -0.43
CA PHE A 290 -7.95 16.76 0.06
C PHE A 290 -9.20 17.58 0.43
N ALA A 291 -9.24 18.87 0.10
CA ALA A 291 -10.27 19.77 0.61
C ALA A 291 -11.68 19.46 0.13
N TYR A 292 -11.81 18.77 -1.00
CA TYR A 292 -13.10 18.44 -1.61
C TYR A 292 -13.59 17.04 -1.27
N TYR A 293 -12.81 16.24 -0.52
CA TYR A 293 -13.17 14.88 -0.14
C TYR A 293 -13.91 14.84 1.19
N ASP A 294 -14.84 13.91 1.33
CA ASP A 294 -15.46 13.55 2.60
C ASP A 294 -15.84 12.06 2.61
N PHE A 295 -16.24 11.56 3.77
CA PHE A 295 -16.80 10.21 3.88
C PHE A 295 -18.07 10.24 4.74
N VAL A 296 -19.22 10.04 4.07
CA VAL A 296 -20.54 10.16 4.67
C VAL A 296 -21.35 8.91 4.30
N ASP A 297 -22.03 8.32 5.28
CA ASP A 297 -22.92 7.16 5.11
C ASP A 297 -22.29 6.03 4.28
N GLY A 298 -21.04 5.69 4.60
CA GLY A 298 -20.30 4.59 3.96
C GLY A 298 -19.74 4.89 2.58
N THR A 299 -19.87 6.13 2.09
CA THR A 299 -19.52 6.55 0.72
C THR A 299 -18.48 7.66 0.74
N MET A 300 -17.49 7.58 -0.16
CA MET A 300 -16.62 8.71 -0.45
C MET A 300 -17.41 9.78 -1.22
N VAL A 301 -17.45 10.98 -0.69
CA VAL A 301 -18.10 12.15 -1.29
C VAL A 301 -17.02 13.08 -1.84
N TYR A 302 -17.31 13.72 -2.97
CA TYR A 302 -16.42 14.70 -3.59
C TYR A 302 -17.19 15.90 -4.13
N ASN A 303 -16.67 17.10 -3.89
CA ASN A 303 -17.18 18.38 -4.41
C ASN A 303 -18.55 18.80 -3.84
N ALA A 304 -19.65 18.17 -4.28
CA ALA A 304 -20.99 18.45 -3.77
C ALA A 304 -21.27 17.60 -2.52
N HIS A 305 -21.65 18.24 -1.42
CA HIS A 305 -21.91 17.61 -0.12
C HIS A 305 -23.34 17.92 0.31
N ASP A 306 -24.13 16.87 0.51
CA ASP A 306 -25.45 16.97 1.12
C ASP A 306 -25.29 17.24 2.62
N ILE A 307 -25.99 18.25 3.13
CA ILE A 307 -26.00 18.61 4.54
C ILE A 307 -27.43 18.87 5.01
N VAL A 308 -27.62 18.77 6.32
CA VAL A 308 -28.81 19.28 7.00
C VAL A 308 -28.44 20.60 7.69
N THR A 309 -29.15 21.68 7.35
CA THR A 309 -28.96 22.99 7.97
C THR A 309 -29.35 22.96 9.45
N PRO A 310 -28.94 23.94 10.27
CA PRO A 310 -29.43 24.06 11.65
C PRO A 310 -30.95 24.16 11.76
N GLN A 311 -31.64 24.57 10.70
CA GLN A 311 -33.11 24.64 10.60
C GLN A 311 -33.76 23.31 10.20
N GLY A 312 -32.97 22.25 9.95
CA GLY A 312 -33.46 20.93 9.55
C GLY A 312 -33.71 20.78 8.04
N GLU A 313 -33.27 21.74 7.23
CA GLU A 313 -33.47 21.72 5.78
C GLU A 313 -32.32 21.00 5.08
N GLN A 314 -32.63 20.22 4.04
CA GLN A 314 -31.62 19.60 3.19
C GLN A 314 -31.02 20.66 2.26
N ALA A 315 -29.69 20.74 2.21
CA ALA A 315 -28.96 21.65 1.34
C ALA A 315 -27.73 20.97 0.74
N VAL A 316 -27.27 21.48 -0.40
CA VAL A 316 -26.02 21.05 -1.04
C VAL A 316 -24.99 22.17 -0.94
N VAL A 317 -23.81 21.85 -0.45
CA VAL A 317 -22.68 22.79 -0.31
C VAL A 317 -21.41 22.22 -0.94
N GLY A 318 -20.44 23.08 -1.25
CA GLY A 318 -19.21 22.68 -1.93
C GLY A 318 -18.49 23.86 -2.57
N PRO A 319 -17.31 23.66 -3.19
CA PRO A 319 -16.65 22.36 -3.38
C PRO A 319 -15.91 21.84 -2.12
N VAL A 320 -15.65 22.72 -1.15
CA VAL A 320 -14.93 22.39 0.08
C VAL A 320 -15.84 21.64 1.06
N ALA A 321 -15.36 20.50 1.57
CA ALA A 321 -16.07 19.72 2.57
C ALA A 321 -16.42 20.59 3.80
N PRO A 322 -17.69 20.63 4.25
CA PRO A 322 -18.16 21.59 5.27
C PRO A 322 -17.34 21.58 6.56
N LYS A 323 -16.90 20.39 6.99
CA LYS A 323 -16.11 20.20 8.20
C LYS A 323 -14.76 20.94 8.19
N ILE A 324 -14.19 21.23 7.02
CA ILE A 324 -12.85 21.85 6.90
C ILE A 324 -12.82 23.26 7.47
N ASN A 325 -13.89 24.01 7.28
CA ASN A 325 -14.01 25.37 7.78
C ASN A 325 -14.99 25.47 8.96
N ALA A 326 -15.53 24.36 9.48
CA ALA A 326 -16.57 24.42 10.51
C ALA A 326 -16.10 25.09 11.80
N ASN A 327 -14.86 24.81 12.23
CA ASN A 327 -14.29 25.40 13.43
C ASN A 327 -13.58 26.73 13.13
N ASN A 328 -13.64 27.65 14.09
CA ASN A 328 -12.96 28.95 14.03
C ASN A 328 -12.34 29.28 15.40
N LEU A 329 -11.17 28.69 15.67
CA LEU A 329 -10.38 28.97 16.87
C LEU A 329 -9.48 30.20 16.68
N PHE A 330 -9.11 30.51 15.44
CA PHE A 330 -8.29 31.67 15.10
C PHE A 330 -8.82 32.36 13.82
N PRO A 331 -9.55 33.49 13.94
CA PRO A 331 -10.21 34.15 12.81
C PRO A 331 -9.32 34.55 11.65
N ASP A 332 -8.06 34.93 11.93
CA ASP A 332 -7.09 35.31 10.90
C ASP A 332 -6.37 34.09 10.26
N GLY A 333 -6.72 32.88 10.68
CA GLY A 333 -6.22 31.64 10.09
C GLY A 333 -6.75 31.42 8.67
N LYS A 334 -6.12 30.50 7.94
CA LYS A 334 -6.52 30.23 6.55
C LYS A 334 -7.95 29.70 6.48
N ILE A 335 -8.79 30.39 5.70
CA ILE A 335 -10.05 29.83 5.18
C ILE A 335 -9.70 29.04 3.92
N THR A 336 -10.06 27.76 3.89
CA THR A 336 -9.84 26.91 2.72
C THR A 336 -10.95 27.13 1.72
N THR A 337 -10.61 27.59 0.52
CA THR A 337 -11.57 27.92 -0.56
C THR A 337 -11.31 27.15 -1.85
N SER A 338 -10.22 26.38 -1.90
CA SER A 338 -9.87 25.54 -3.05
C SER A 338 -9.10 24.30 -2.61
N ASP A 339 -8.89 23.39 -3.55
CA ASP A 339 -8.07 22.18 -3.43
C ASP A 339 -6.57 22.42 -3.75
N SER A 340 -6.14 23.68 -3.74
CA SER A 340 -4.73 24.03 -4.00
C SER A 340 -3.80 23.56 -2.89
N TRP A 341 -2.65 23.01 -3.27
CA TRP A 341 -1.59 22.61 -2.38
C TRP A 341 -0.25 23.20 -2.79
N ILE A 342 0.66 23.31 -1.83
CA ILE A 342 2.06 23.71 -2.02
C ILE A 342 2.95 22.90 -1.08
N ASN A 343 4.05 22.36 -1.58
CA ASN A 343 5.03 21.66 -0.76
C ASN A 343 6.03 22.68 -0.19
N LEU A 344 5.92 22.94 1.12
CA LEU A 344 6.85 23.82 1.84
C LEU A 344 8.07 23.08 2.40
N TRP A 345 8.09 21.75 2.31
CA TRP A 345 9.19 20.90 2.79
C TRP A 345 10.18 20.52 1.69
N ASN A 346 9.97 21.01 0.48
CA ASN A 346 10.89 20.83 -0.65
C ASN A 346 12.25 21.52 -0.42
N GLU A 347 12.31 22.47 0.51
CA GLU A 347 13.50 23.19 0.94
C GLU A 347 13.70 23.01 2.46
N GLY A 348 14.88 23.37 2.95
CA GLY A 348 15.20 23.32 4.38
C GLY A 348 15.39 21.90 4.91
N GLN A 349 15.04 21.69 6.18
CA GLN A 349 15.44 20.47 6.90
C GLN A 349 14.76 19.20 6.39
N ASN A 350 13.64 19.31 5.66
CA ASN A 350 12.89 18.17 5.13
C ASN A 350 13.19 17.91 3.64
N ALA A 351 14.06 18.71 3.01
CA ALA A 351 14.43 18.54 1.61
C ALA A 351 15.14 17.19 1.33
N TYR A 352 15.78 16.59 2.35
CA TYR A 352 16.47 15.30 2.24
C TYR A 352 15.54 14.13 1.86
N LEU A 353 14.22 14.30 2.00
CA LEU A 353 13.24 13.29 1.61
C LEU A 353 13.18 13.11 0.08
N GLY A 354 13.78 14.02 -0.68
CA GLY A 354 13.86 13.96 -2.13
C GLY A 354 12.49 14.11 -2.78
N TRP A 355 11.75 15.17 -2.43
CA TRP A 355 10.39 15.42 -2.91
C TRP A 355 10.30 15.48 -4.44
N GLY A 356 9.11 15.17 -4.98
CA GLY A 356 8.83 15.23 -6.41
C GLY A 356 8.99 16.62 -7.04
N SER A 357 9.02 16.63 -8.36
CA SER A 357 9.34 17.82 -9.17
C SER A 357 8.29 18.93 -9.10
N GLU A 358 7.01 18.56 -8.97
CA GLU A 358 5.90 19.50 -8.83
C GLU A 358 5.84 20.04 -7.40
N LEU A 359 6.04 21.35 -7.22
CA LEU A 359 6.08 21.97 -5.90
C LEU A 359 4.72 22.52 -5.44
N SER A 360 3.75 22.60 -6.35
CA SER A 360 2.39 23.05 -6.05
C SER A 360 1.41 22.51 -7.09
N GLY A 361 0.14 22.47 -6.76
CA GLY A 361 -0.88 21.98 -7.67
C GLY A 361 -2.29 22.07 -7.09
N ASN A 362 -3.22 21.34 -7.71
CA ASN A 362 -4.61 21.25 -7.26
C ASN A 362 -5.06 19.78 -7.20
N GLY A 363 -5.70 19.43 -6.09
CA GLY A 363 -6.32 18.12 -5.89
C GLY A 363 -5.35 16.99 -5.59
N ALA A 364 -5.90 15.92 -5.00
CA ALA A 364 -5.16 14.75 -4.56
C ALA A 364 -4.41 14.03 -5.71
N LYS A 365 -4.90 14.10 -6.96
CA LYS A 365 -4.20 13.49 -8.11
C LYS A 365 -2.84 14.11 -8.37
N SER A 366 -2.77 15.45 -8.39
CA SER A 366 -1.49 16.13 -8.67
C SER A 366 -0.54 16.00 -7.48
N LEU A 367 -1.07 16.08 -6.25
CA LEU A 367 -0.28 15.79 -5.05
C LEU A 367 0.27 14.37 -5.08
N GLY A 368 -0.56 13.38 -5.42
CA GLY A 368 -0.19 11.98 -5.51
C GLY A 368 0.91 11.70 -6.53
N LYS A 369 0.99 12.46 -7.63
CA LYS A 369 2.13 12.41 -8.58
C LYS A 369 3.43 12.91 -7.94
N MET A 370 3.40 14.04 -7.24
CA MET A 370 4.58 14.54 -6.51
C MET A 370 5.04 13.54 -5.44
N LEU A 371 4.08 12.98 -4.69
CA LEU A 371 4.36 11.98 -3.66
C LEU A 371 4.94 10.68 -4.28
N ALA A 372 4.41 10.25 -5.42
CA ALA A 372 4.93 9.12 -6.18
C ALA A 372 6.39 9.32 -6.63
N GLU A 373 6.78 10.57 -6.91
CA GLU A 373 8.15 10.95 -7.28
C GLU A 373 9.09 11.11 -6.08
N THR A 374 8.59 11.08 -4.84
CA THR A 374 9.40 11.33 -3.63
C THR A 374 10.36 10.17 -3.30
N GLU A 375 11.67 10.42 -3.23
CA GLU A 375 12.71 9.39 -3.03
C GLU A 375 12.48 8.56 -1.77
N GLN A 376 12.09 9.20 -0.66
CA GLN A 376 11.80 8.52 0.60
C GLN A 376 10.73 7.42 0.48
N VAL A 377 9.83 7.48 -0.51
CA VAL A 377 8.86 6.39 -0.76
C VAL A 377 9.55 5.08 -1.09
N ARG A 378 10.64 5.13 -1.87
CA ARG A 378 11.42 3.95 -2.26
C ARG A 378 12.12 3.36 -1.05
N THR A 379 12.76 4.22 -0.26
CA THR A 379 13.46 3.82 0.96
C THR A 379 12.50 3.19 1.96
N CYS A 380 11.40 3.85 2.30
CA CYS A 380 10.44 3.36 3.28
C CYS A 380 9.84 2.00 2.89
N LEU A 381 9.38 1.85 1.65
CA LEU A 381 8.81 0.59 1.19
C LEU A 381 9.88 -0.53 1.17
N SER A 382 11.12 -0.21 0.78
CA SER A 382 12.22 -1.19 0.81
C SER A 382 12.59 -1.62 2.24
N GLU A 383 12.62 -0.70 3.20
CA GLU A 383 12.82 -0.99 4.62
C GLU A 383 11.71 -1.90 5.18
N LYS A 384 10.44 -1.60 4.84
CA LYS A 384 9.30 -2.40 5.28
C LYS A 384 9.33 -3.80 4.69
N VAL A 385 9.63 -3.93 3.39
CA VAL A 385 9.75 -5.24 2.73
C VAL A 385 10.92 -6.02 3.33
N PHE A 386 12.10 -5.39 3.47
CA PHE A 386 13.26 -6.00 4.12
C PHE A 386 12.90 -6.51 5.52
N LYS A 387 12.28 -5.67 6.35
CA LYS A 387 11.88 -6.05 7.71
C LYS A 387 10.94 -7.24 7.73
N THR A 388 10.00 -7.30 6.78
CA THR A 388 9.02 -8.38 6.69
C THR A 388 9.65 -9.69 6.25
N VAL A 389 10.54 -9.64 5.25
CA VAL A 389 11.15 -10.82 4.64
C VAL A 389 12.30 -11.38 5.47
N CYS A 390 13.11 -10.50 6.05
CA CYS A 390 14.31 -10.84 6.80
C CYS A 390 14.03 -11.00 8.30
N PHE A 391 12.81 -10.67 8.75
CA PHE A 391 12.36 -10.71 10.14
C PHE A 391 13.24 -9.87 11.10
N ARG A 392 13.83 -8.79 10.60
CA ARG A 392 14.74 -7.91 11.33
C ARG A 392 14.84 -6.53 10.70
N GLU A 393 15.15 -5.52 11.50
CA GLU A 393 15.39 -4.16 11.01
C GLU A 393 16.82 -4.01 10.46
N ALA A 394 16.98 -3.15 9.45
CA ALA A 394 18.28 -2.84 8.84
C ALA A 394 19.12 -1.90 9.74
N LYS A 395 19.72 -2.46 10.80
CA LYS A 395 20.46 -1.67 11.79
C LYS A 395 21.95 -1.55 11.47
N ASN A 396 22.54 -2.63 10.95
CA ASN A 396 23.97 -2.66 10.63
C ASN A 396 24.23 -2.12 9.21
N GLU A 397 25.49 -1.82 8.93
CA GLU A 397 25.91 -1.22 7.66
C GLU A 397 25.66 -2.11 6.44
N THR A 398 25.75 -3.42 6.59
CA THR A 398 25.47 -4.38 5.51
C THR A 398 24.00 -4.32 5.13
N ASP A 399 23.10 -4.33 6.11
CA ASP A 399 21.66 -4.28 5.86
C ASP A 399 21.22 -2.97 5.22
N LYS A 400 21.81 -1.85 5.69
CA LYS A 400 21.53 -0.53 5.13
C LYS A 400 21.89 -0.50 3.65
N LYS A 401 23.04 -1.05 3.27
CA LYS A 401 23.43 -1.19 1.85
C LYS A 401 22.50 -2.09 1.05
N VAL A 402 21.96 -3.15 1.66
CA VAL A 402 20.94 -3.98 1.01
C VAL A 402 19.68 -3.16 0.76
N VAL A 403 19.15 -2.47 1.77
CA VAL A 403 17.96 -1.62 1.64
C VAL A 403 18.17 -0.51 0.61
N GLU A 404 19.32 0.16 0.61
CA GLU A 404 19.67 1.18 -0.38
C GLU A 404 19.66 0.61 -1.81
N GLN A 405 20.23 -0.58 -2.01
CA GLN A 405 20.25 -1.23 -3.31
C GLN A 405 18.84 -1.67 -3.74
N LEU A 406 18.02 -2.16 -2.79
CA LEU A 406 16.62 -2.50 -3.04
C LEU A 406 15.82 -1.26 -3.44
N ALA A 407 15.98 -0.14 -2.72
CA ALA A 407 15.31 1.13 -3.03
C ALA A 407 15.71 1.65 -4.41
N LYS A 408 17.00 1.58 -4.77
CA LYS A 408 17.49 1.96 -6.10
C LYS A 408 16.90 1.09 -7.21
N ASN A 409 16.83 -0.22 -7.01
CA ASN A 409 16.25 -1.12 -8.01
C ASN A 409 14.74 -0.84 -8.17
N PHE A 410 14.04 -0.66 -7.05
CA PHE A 410 12.61 -0.36 -7.03
C PHE A 410 12.28 1.00 -7.66
N ASP A 411 13.16 1.99 -7.52
CA ASP A 411 13.03 3.26 -8.25
C ASP A 411 13.11 3.06 -9.77
N GLN A 412 14.01 2.20 -10.22
CA GLN A 412 14.28 1.97 -11.64
C GLN A 412 13.19 1.15 -12.34
N ASP A 413 12.72 0.07 -11.70
CA ASP A 413 11.75 -0.83 -12.30
C ASP A 413 10.29 -0.54 -11.88
N GLY A 414 10.08 0.14 -10.75
CA GLY A 414 8.76 0.36 -10.17
C GLY A 414 8.04 -0.92 -9.73
N SER A 415 8.72 -2.06 -9.68
CA SER A 415 8.12 -3.37 -9.41
C SER A 415 8.21 -3.72 -7.92
N MET A 416 7.06 -3.62 -7.25
CA MET A 416 6.93 -4.13 -5.88
C MET A 416 7.23 -5.64 -5.82
N LYS A 417 6.89 -6.40 -6.86
CA LYS A 417 7.17 -7.84 -6.93
C LYS A 417 8.68 -8.12 -6.95
N SER A 418 9.43 -7.40 -7.79
CA SER A 418 10.90 -7.47 -7.83
C SER A 418 11.53 -7.05 -6.50
N LEU A 419 10.97 -6.04 -5.83
CA LEU A 419 11.42 -5.63 -4.50
C LEU A 419 11.31 -6.78 -3.47
N TRP A 420 10.18 -7.49 -3.43
CA TRP A 420 10.00 -8.68 -2.58
C TRP A 420 10.98 -9.81 -2.93
N ILE A 421 11.17 -10.09 -4.22
CA ILE A 421 12.13 -11.09 -4.69
C ILE A 421 13.55 -10.72 -4.25
N GLY A 422 13.97 -9.47 -4.51
CA GLY A 422 15.31 -8.99 -4.16
C GLY A 422 15.60 -9.09 -2.67
N ALA A 423 14.64 -8.69 -1.82
CA ALA A 423 14.77 -8.82 -0.38
C ALA A 423 14.87 -10.29 0.06
N ALA A 424 14.06 -11.18 -0.53
CA ALA A 424 14.02 -12.58 -0.15
C ALA A 424 15.32 -13.31 -0.53
N VAL A 425 15.87 -12.99 -1.69
CA VAL A 425 17.17 -13.51 -2.12
C VAL A 425 18.32 -12.95 -1.27
N ALA A 426 18.27 -11.68 -0.88
CA ALA A 426 19.29 -11.10 0.00
C ALA A 426 19.33 -11.77 1.38
N CYS A 427 18.19 -12.24 1.89
CA CYS A 427 18.06 -12.76 3.25
C CYS A 427 18.00 -14.29 3.35
N MET A 428 18.01 -15.04 2.25
CA MET A 428 17.88 -16.50 2.26
C MET A 428 19.11 -17.24 2.83
N GLY A 429 20.29 -16.62 2.79
CA GLY A 429 21.56 -17.23 3.21
C GLY A 429 21.94 -17.00 4.67
N GLU A 430 21.13 -16.24 5.42
CA GLU A 430 21.39 -15.86 6.81
C GLU A 430 20.77 -16.78 7.85
#